data_AF-A0A290QA30-F1
#
_entry.id   AF-A0A290QA30-F1
#
_cell.length_a   1.000
_cell.length_b   1.000
_cell.length_c   1.000
_cell.angle_alpha   90.00
_cell.angle_beta   90.00
_cell.angle_gamma   90.00
#
_symmetry.space_group_name_H-M   'P 1'
#
loop_
_entity.id
_entity.type
_entity.pdbx_description
1 polymer ?
#
loop_
_entity_poly.entity_id
_entity_poly.type
_entity_poly.pdbx_seq_one_letter_code
_entity_poly.pdbx_strand_id
1 'polypeptide(L)'
;MIVRQKMKRPTHLMIGGLVAMGFDASGRSLLTVSHSGRAVFAVETWQRVAHDTALAYPDEGVAIGIGPIEGKQVAVLSRDENKERIEMHSPEGSLHLVGESDGISVS
;
A
#
# COMPACT_ATOMS: atom_id res chain seq x y z
N MET A 1 26.53 -9.99 -23.95
CA MET A 1 25.06 -10.00 -23.84
C MET A 1 24.68 -8.95 -22.80
N ILE A 2 24.22 -7.77 -23.22
CA ILE A 2 23.82 -6.71 -22.28
C ILE A 2 22.37 -6.96 -21.92
N VAL A 3 22.11 -7.38 -20.68
CA VAL A 3 20.76 -7.46 -20.14
C VAL A 3 20.24 -6.04 -20.03
N ARG A 4 19.30 -5.64 -20.89
CA ARG A 4 18.57 -4.39 -20.72
C ARG A 4 17.67 -4.56 -19.50
N GLN A 5 18.11 -4.05 -18.36
CA GLN A 5 17.25 -3.88 -17.18
C GLN A 5 16.08 -2.99 -17.62
N LYS A 6 14.88 -3.57 -17.69
CA LYS A 6 13.67 -2.84 -18.07
C LYS A 6 13.40 -1.87 -16.92
N MET A 7 13.81 -0.62 -17.05
CA MET A 7 13.51 0.42 -16.07
C MET A 7 11.98 0.49 -15.93
N LYS A 8 11.44 -0.05 -14.83
CA LYS A 8 10.02 0.10 -14.50
C LYS A 8 9.81 1.59 -14.29
N ARG A 9 8.86 2.19 -15.03
CA ARG A 9 8.54 3.60 -14.81
C ARG A 9 8.01 3.75 -13.38
N PRO A 10 8.43 4.78 -12.64
CA PRO A 10 7.87 5.05 -11.33
C PRO A 10 6.36 5.14 -11.45
N THR A 11 5.66 4.39 -10.60
CA THR A 11 4.20 4.36 -10.55
C THR A 11 3.76 5.16 -9.35
N HIS A 12 2.73 6.00 -9.51
CA HIS A 12 2.18 6.78 -8.41
C HIS A 12 0.70 6.47 -8.22
N LEU A 13 0.32 6.11 -6.99
CA LEU A 13 -1.05 5.82 -6.60
C LEU A 13 -1.63 7.05 -5.91
N MET A 14 -2.71 7.61 -6.45
CA MET A 14 -3.38 8.77 -5.87
C MET A 14 -4.25 8.33 -4.69
N ILE A 15 -3.86 8.70 -3.47
CA ILE A 15 -4.53 8.29 -2.23
C ILE A 15 -4.56 9.49 -1.27
N GLY A 16 -5.68 10.21 -1.28
CA GLY A 16 -5.88 11.34 -0.39
C GLY A 16 -6.03 10.91 1.07
N GLY A 17 -5.26 11.54 1.95
CA GLY A 17 -5.27 11.34 3.39
C GLY A 17 -4.74 9.99 3.81
N LEU A 18 -3.66 9.48 3.19
CA LEU A 18 -3.05 8.20 3.56
C LEU A 18 -2.66 8.18 5.04
N VAL A 19 -3.12 7.15 5.74
CA VAL A 19 -2.87 6.92 7.17
C VAL A 19 -1.93 5.75 7.35
N ALA A 20 -2.15 4.66 6.62
CA ALA A 20 -1.34 3.46 6.71
C ALA A 20 -1.32 2.66 5.41
N MET A 21 -0.29 1.84 5.22
CA MET A 21 -0.22 0.90 4.10
C MET A 21 0.52 -0.39 4.49
N GLY A 22 0.19 -1.49 3.83
CA GLY A 22 0.80 -2.80 4.08
C GLY A 22 0.53 -3.81 2.98
N PHE A 23 1.49 -4.71 2.76
CA PHE A 23 1.32 -5.83 1.83
C PHE A 23 0.61 -6.99 2.53
N ASP A 24 -0.25 -7.69 1.78
CA ASP A 24 -0.69 -9.01 2.21
C ASP A 24 0.51 -9.98 2.31
N ALA A 25 0.34 -11.10 3.01
CA ALA A 25 1.42 -12.07 3.21
C ALA A 25 2.04 -12.60 1.91
N SER A 26 1.31 -12.58 0.78
CA SER A 26 1.84 -12.99 -0.52
C SER A 26 2.57 -11.89 -1.29
N GLY A 27 2.49 -10.63 -0.84
CA GLY A 27 3.07 -9.48 -1.54
C GLY A 27 2.36 -9.12 -2.85
N ARG A 28 1.19 -9.70 -3.13
CA ARG A 28 0.44 -9.48 -4.39
C ARG A 28 -0.60 -8.38 -4.28
N SER A 29 -0.98 -8.00 -3.06
CA SER A 29 -1.94 -6.95 -2.76
C SER A 29 -1.35 -5.95 -1.79
N LEU A 30 -1.51 -4.67 -2.09
CA LEU A 30 -1.24 -3.56 -1.16
C LEU A 30 -2.57 -3.08 -0.59
N LEU A 31 -2.75 -3.19 0.72
CA LEU A 31 -3.83 -2.55 1.47
C LEU A 31 -3.40 -1.14 1.85
N THR A 32 -4.29 -0.17 1.65
CA THR A 32 -4.09 1.21 2.10
C THR A 32 -5.27 1.63 2.95
N VAL A 33 -4.99 2.31 4.05
CA VAL A 33 -5.98 2.96 4.90
C VAL A 33 -5.79 4.47 4.78
N SER A 34 -6.87 5.20 4.55
CA SER A 34 -6.89 6.65 4.47
C SER A 34 -8.07 7.24 5.23
N HIS A 35 -8.11 8.57 5.35
CA HIS A 35 -9.29 9.27 5.87
C HIS A 35 -10.56 9.12 5.03
N SER A 36 -10.48 8.47 3.86
CA SER A 36 -11.63 8.14 3.00
C SER A 36 -12.01 6.66 3.04
N GLY A 37 -11.36 5.85 3.89
CA GLY A 37 -11.63 4.42 4.03
C GLY A 37 -10.44 3.54 3.63
N ARG A 38 -10.72 2.38 3.05
CA ARG A 38 -9.72 1.37 2.67
C ARG A 38 -9.72 1.12 1.17
N ALA A 39 -8.55 0.85 0.61
CA ALA A 39 -8.41 0.42 -0.77
C ALA A 39 -7.41 -0.72 -0.88
N VAL A 40 -7.60 -1.58 -1.89
CA VAL A 40 -6.62 -2.63 -2.24
C VAL A 40 -6.16 -2.40 -3.67
N PHE A 41 -4.86 -2.45 -3.86
CA PHE A 41 -4.21 -2.36 -5.16
C PHE A 41 -3.53 -3.69 -5.51
N ALA A 42 -3.71 -4.15 -6.74
CA ALA A 42 -2.98 -5.30 -7.25
C ALA A 42 -1.54 -4.89 -7.60
N VAL A 43 -0.54 -5.53 -7.01
CA VAL A 43 0.88 -5.10 -7.14
C VAL A 43 1.43 -5.30 -8.55
N GLU A 44 0.90 -6.26 -9.30
CA GLU A 44 1.31 -6.52 -10.69
C GLU A 44 0.98 -5.35 -11.63
N THR A 45 -0.21 -4.76 -11.45
CA THR A 45 -0.77 -3.77 -12.38
C THR A 45 -0.94 -2.38 -11.76
N TRP A 46 -0.82 -2.27 -10.45
CA TRP A 46 -1.12 -1.09 -9.65
C TRP A 46 -2.54 -0.54 -9.79
N GLN A 47 -3.47 -1.37 -10.28
CA GLN A 47 -4.87 -1.02 -10.36
C GLN A 47 -5.55 -1.20 -9.00
N ARG A 48 -6.43 -0.25 -8.64
CA ARG A 48 -7.31 -0.39 -7.49
C ARG A 48 -8.37 -1.44 -7.78
N VAL A 49 -8.34 -2.54 -7.04
CA VAL A 49 -9.23 -3.70 -7.22
C VAL A 49 -10.33 -3.79 -6.16
N ALA A 50 -10.20 -3.03 -5.06
CA ALA A 50 -11.26 -2.87 -4.07
C ALA A 50 -11.19 -1.48 -3.43
N HIS A 51 -12.34 -0.96 -3.02
CA HIS A 51 -12.49 0.29 -2.28
C HIS A 51 -13.70 0.20 -1.37
N ASP A 52 -13.53 0.58 -0.12
CA ASP A 52 -14.58 0.64 0.89
C ASP A 52 -14.48 1.99 1.61
N THR A 53 -15.55 2.77 1.58
CA THR A 53 -15.60 4.10 2.19
C THR A 53 -15.90 4.07 3.69
N ALA A 54 -16.20 2.89 4.26
CA ALA A 54 -16.34 2.75 5.70
C ALA A 54 -14.98 2.99 6.38
N LEU A 55 -14.98 3.91 7.36
CA LEU A 55 -13.78 4.21 8.13
C LEU A 55 -13.41 3.01 9.01
N ALA A 56 -12.21 2.49 8.79
CA ALA A 56 -11.62 1.44 9.59
C ALA A 56 -10.12 1.72 9.68
N TYR A 57 -9.72 2.39 10.76
CA TYR A 57 -8.32 2.70 11.04
C TYR A 57 -7.58 1.44 11.50
N PRO A 58 -6.25 1.38 11.31
CA PRO A 58 -5.46 0.29 11.85
C PRO A 58 -5.52 0.25 13.38
N ASP A 59 -5.43 -0.95 13.92
CA ASP A 59 -5.31 -1.22 15.35
C ASP A 59 -4.09 -2.10 15.60
N GLU A 60 -3.26 -1.74 16.58
CA GLU A 60 -2.01 -2.43 16.91
C GLU A 60 -1.10 -2.77 15.69
N GLY A 61 -1.04 -1.88 14.70
CA GLY A 61 -0.23 -2.08 13.48
C GLY A 61 -0.83 -3.06 12.47
N VAL A 62 -2.13 -3.38 12.60
CA VAL A 62 -2.87 -4.29 11.74
C VAL A 62 -4.11 -3.61 11.17
N ALA A 63 -4.44 -3.91 9.92
CA ALA A 63 -5.72 -3.54 9.31
C ALA A 63 -6.39 -4.76 8.67
N ILE A 64 -7.72 -4.76 8.65
CA ILE A 64 -8.50 -5.83 8.02
C ILE A 64 -8.62 -5.56 6.51
N GLY A 65 -8.16 -6.53 5.72
CA GLY A 65 -8.25 -6.51 4.27
C GLY A 65 -9.69 -6.55 3.76
N ILE A 66 -9.86 -6.10 2.52
CA ILE A 66 -11.13 -6.05 1.79
C ILE A 66 -10.96 -6.69 0.40
N GLY A 67 -12.07 -6.99 -0.28
CA GLY A 67 -12.05 -7.52 -1.65
C GLY A 67 -11.21 -8.80 -1.76
N PRO A 68 -10.18 -8.88 -2.63
CA PRO A 68 -9.37 -10.11 -2.82
C PRO A 68 -8.65 -10.62 -1.56
N ILE A 69 -8.53 -9.80 -0.53
CA ILE A 69 -7.91 -10.13 0.76
C ILE A 69 -8.89 -9.93 1.93
N GLU A 70 -10.19 -10.00 1.66
CA GLU A 70 -11.24 -9.79 2.65
C GLU A 70 -11.05 -10.63 3.92
N GLY A 71 -11.23 -9.99 5.08
CA GLY A 71 -11.17 -10.62 6.40
C GLY A 71 -9.75 -10.96 6.88
N LYS A 72 -8.73 -10.83 6.03
CA LYS A 72 -7.34 -11.11 6.42
C LYS A 72 -6.79 -9.96 7.27
N GLN A 73 -6.03 -10.30 8.30
CA GLN A 73 -5.21 -9.34 9.02
C GLN A 73 -3.97 -9.02 8.20
N VAL A 74 -3.75 -7.74 7.91
CA VAL A 74 -2.60 -7.24 7.17
C VAL A 74 -1.78 -6.36 8.09
N ALA A 75 -0.50 -6.69 8.26
CA ALA A 75 0.43 -5.81 8.96
C ALA A 75 0.62 -4.52 8.15
N VAL A 76 0.45 -3.37 8.80
CA VAL A 76 0.56 -2.07 8.16
C VAL A 76 1.54 -1.18 8.93
N LEU A 77 2.19 -0.29 8.20
CA LEU A 77 2.92 0.83 8.78
C LEU A 77 2.05 2.07 8.69
N SER A 78 1.89 2.76 9.80
CA SER A 78 1.13 4.02 9.89
C SER A 78 2.07 5.22 9.89
N ARG A 79 1.58 6.37 9.38
CA ARG A 79 2.23 7.65 9.67
C ARG A 79 2.11 7.89 11.18
N ASP A 80 3.26 8.12 11.81
CA ASP A 80 3.34 8.59 13.18
C ASP A 80 3.38 10.13 13.16
N GLU A 81 3.00 10.79 14.25
CA GLU A 81 2.99 12.26 14.41
C GLU A 81 4.36 12.91 14.14
N ASN A 82 5.44 12.13 14.25
CA ASN A 82 6.81 12.55 13.96
C ASN A 82 7.29 12.19 12.55
N LYS A 83 6.50 11.45 11.76
CA LYS A 83 6.90 10.92 10.45
C LYS A 83 5.94 11.38 9.36
N GLU A 84 6.40 12.32 8.55
CA GLU A 84 5.68 12.81 7.37
C GLU A 84 5.54 11.76 6.26
N ARG A 85 6.11 10.56 6.38
CA ARG A 85 6.02 9.53 5.34
C ARG A 85 6.05 8.13 5.93
N ILE A 86 5.52 7.18 5.16
CA ILE A 86 5.65 5.74 5.40
C ILE A 86 6.58 5.19 4.33
N GLU A 87 7.65 4.50 4.74
CA GLU A 87 8.54 3.82 3.81
C GLU A 87 8.47 2.31 4.07
N MET A 88 8.31 1.51 3.01
CA MET A 88 8.31 0.06 3.13
C MET A 88 8.83 -0.63 1.87
N HIS A 89 9.30 -1.87 2.04
CA HIS A 89 9.65 -2.74 0.95
C HIS A 89 8.58 -3.83 0.75
N SER A 90 8.46 -4.33 -0.48
CA SER A 90 7.70 -5.57 -0.70
C SER A 90 8.32 -6.73 0.08
N PRO A 91 7.55 -7.79 0.41
CA PRO A 91 8.09 -8.93 1.15
C PRO A 91 9.32 -9.58 0.51
N GLU A 92 9.41 -9.54 -0.81
CA GLU A 92 10.55 -10.05 -1.60
C GLU A 92 11.66 -9.00 -1.84
N GLY A 93 11.49 -7.77 -1.35
CA GLY A 93 12.46 -6.68 -1.47
C GLY A 93 12.55 -6.04 -2.86
N SER A 94 11.73 -6.45 -3.82
CA SER A 94 11.78 -5.99 -5.22
C SER A 94 11.19 -4.60 -5.46
N LEU A 95 10.40 -4.09 -4.52
CA LEU A 95 9.72 -2.81 -4.60
C LEU A 95 10.02 -1.98 -3.36
N HIS A 96 10.15 -0.68 -3.56
CA HIS A 96 10.20 0.31 -2.50
C HIS A 96 9.03 1.28 -2.66
N LEU A 97 8.23 1.43 -1.60
CA LEU A 97 7.06 2.28 -1.54
C LEU A 97 7.31 3.42 -0.56
N VAL A 98 7.04 4.64 -1.01
CA VAL A 98 7.03 5.85 -0.18
C VAL A 98 5.63 6.43 -0.20
N GLY A 99 4.94 6.36 0.95
CA GLY A 99 3.61 6.87 1.17
C GLY A 99 3.62 8.23 1.85
N GLU A 100 2.91 9.19 1.27
CA GLU A 100 2.71 10.56 1.77
C GLU A 100 1.21 10.85 1.85
N SER A 101 0.83 12.05 2.29
CA SER A 101 -0.59 12.37 2.52
C SER A 101 -1.46 12.32 1.26
N ASP A 102 -0.88 12.48 0.07
CA ASP A 102 -1.58 12.59 -1.21
C ASP A 102 -1.46 11.32 -2.08
N GLY A 103 -0.55 10.41 -1.75
CA GLY A 103 -0.36 9.20 -2.53
C GLY A 103 0.80 8.33 -2.12
N ILE A 104 1.11 7.36 -2.97
CA ILE A 104 2.21 6.40 -2.82
C ILE A 104 3.03 6.39 -4.10
N SER A 105 4.32 6.61 -3.97
CA SER A 105 5.30 6.42 -5.04
C SER A 105 5.91 5.03 -4.95
N VAL A 106 6.01 4.35 -6.10
CA VAL A 106 6.57 2.99 -6.24
C VAL A 106 7.81 3.05 -7.12
N SER A 107 8.94 2.52 -6.62
CA SER A 107 10.22 2.37 -7.34
C SER A 107 10.82 0.98 -7.20
#